data_AF-A0A925XEB2-F1
#
_entry.id   AF-A0A925XEB2-F1
#
_cell.length_a   1.000
_cell.length_b   1.000
_cell.length_c   1.000
_cell.angle_alpha   90.00
_cell.angle_beta   90.00
_cell.angle_gamma   90.00
#
_symmetry.space_group_name_H-M   'P 1'
#
loop_
_entity.id
_entity.type
_entity.pdbx_description
1 polymer ?
#
loop_
_entity_poly.entity_id
_entity_poly.type
_entity_poly.pdbx_seq_one_letter_code
_entity_poly.pdbx_strand_id
1 'polypeptide(L)'
;MFEEKESFFIIEGQPPDEITAKGKKYENVDDTFVLGFYDWLRTDEGKVVGVRLYPFSDSYFPYLQFKDFERTIVIEDGKIEIYFFNEMYFSEDKSGDQSFSSSKILRSTDSFLLAFDLYYLDEAEIEQLTAGIAE
;
A
#
# COMPACT_ATOMS: atom_id res chain seq x y z
N MET A 1 6.58 0.40 14.20
CA MET A 1 6.24 1.86 14.37
C MET A 1 5.14 2.20 13.36
N PHE A 2 4.22 3.14 13.62
CA PHE A 2 3.13 3.48 12.69
C PHE A 2 3.35 4.88 12.11
N GLU A 3 3.23 5.04 10.79
CA GLU A 3 3.34 6.34 10.15
C GLU A 3 2.26 6.55 9.07
N GLU A 4 1.71 7.77 9.03
CA GLU A 4 0.38 8.06 8.47
C GLU A 4 0.44 9.17 7.39
N LYS A 5 0.10 8.83 6.15
CA LYS A 5 -0.35 9.79 5.12
C LYS A 5 -1.82 9.54 4.79
N GLU A 6 -2.57 10.54 4.32
CA GLU A 6 -4.06 10.58 4.32
C GLU A 6 -4.80 9.38 3.69
N SER A 7 -4.09 8.48 3.00
CA SER A 7 -4.71 7.43 2.18
C SER A 7 -4.06 6.04 2.34
N PHE A 8 -2.97 5.87 3.10
CA PHE A 8 -2.32 4.57 3.29
C PHE A 8 -1.61 4.43 4.65
N PHE A 9 -1.56 3.18 5.14
CA PHE A 9 -0.83 2.81 6.35
C PHE A 9 0.17 1.72 6.02
N ILE A 10 1.38 1.93 6.49
CA ILE A 10 2.42 0.92 6.43
C ILE A 10 2.50 0.31 7.83
N ILE A 11 2.25 -0.98 7.95
CA ILE A 11 2.16 -1.65 9.24
C ILE A 11 3.24 -2.72 9.32
N GLU A 12 4.09 -2.59 10.32
CA GLU A 12 5.07 -3.60 10.67
C GLU A 12 4.34 -4.85 11.21
N GLY A 13 4.36 -5.94 10.44
CA GLY A 13 3.70 -7.20 10.77
C GLY A 13 2.29 -7.34 10.18
N GLN A 14 1.44 -8.14 10.83
CA GLN A 14 0.06 -8.39 10.36
C GLN A 14 -0.81 -7.13 10.55
N PRO A 15 -1.47 -6.62 9.49
CA PRO A 15 -2.42 -5.53 9.65
C PRO A 15 -3.55 -5.89 10.62
N PRO A 16 -3.90 -4.98 11.56
CA PRO A 16 -4.99 -5.22 12.50
C PRO A 16 -6.33 -5.21 11.75
N ASP A 17 -7.35 -5.84 12.34
CA ASP A 17 -8.72 -5.76 11.81
C ASP A 17 -9.38 -4.39 12.04
N GLU A 18 -8.80 -3.60 12.94
CA GLU A 18 -9.29 -2.27 13.30
C GLU A 18 -8.12 -1.34 13.61
N ILE A 19 -8.19 -0.10 13.13
CA ILE A 19 -7.24 0.96 13.49
C ILE A 19 -7.97 2.30 13.62
N THR A 20 -7.53 3.14 14.56
CA THR A 20 -7.95 4.55 14.61
C THR A 20 -6.82 5.42 14.10
N ALA A 21 -7.10 6.25 13.10
CA ALA A 21 -6.12 7.15 12.54
C ALA A 21 -6.78 8.45 12.04
N LYS A 22 -6.12 9.60 12.21
CA LYS A 22 -6.71 10.94 12.01
C LYS A 22 -8.09 11.13 12.66
N GLY A 23 -8.31 10.51 13.83
CA GLY A 23 -9.60 10.56 14.54
C GLY A 23 -10.75 9.82 13.86
N LYS A 24 -10.46 9.05 12.80
CA LYS A 24 -11.40 8.16 12.12
C LYS A 24 -11.11 6.72 12.52
N LYS A 25 -12.19 5.96 12.71
CA LYS A 25 -12.12 4.51 12.92
C LYS A 25 -12.16 3.82 11.56
N TYR A 26 -11.26 2.87 11.35
CA TYR A 26 -11.20 2.03 10.16
C TYR A 26 -11.32 0.57 10.56
N GLU A 27 -12.13 -0.18 9.82
CA GLU A 27 -12.43 -1.58 10.06
C GLU A 27 -12.17 -2.40 8.79
N ASN A 28 -11.70 -3.63 8.95
CA ASN A 28 -11.47 -4.56 7.84
C ASN A 28 -12.75 -4.76 7.01
N VAL A 29 -12.61 -4.71 5.68
CA VAL A 29 -13.75 -4.69 4.74
C VAL A 29 -14.38 -6.08 4.49
N ASP A 30 -13.98 -7.11 5.25
CA ASP A 30 -14.29 -8.55 5.10
C ASP A 30 -13.12 -9.31 4.43
N ASP A 31 -12.81 -10.50 4.93
CA ASP A 31 -11.74 -11.38 4.43
C ASP A 31 -11.99 -11.89 2.99
N THR A 32 -13.19 -11.66 2.46
CA THR A 32 -13.53 -11.90 1.04
C THR A 32 -12.96 -10.82 0.11
N PHE A 33 -12.58 -9.66 0.63
CA PHE A 33 -11.87 -8.60 -0.11
C PHE A 33 -10.36 -8.86 -0.11
N VAL A 34 -9.96 -9.91 -0.83
CA VAL A 34 -8.56 -10.29 -0.96
C VAL A 34 -7.89 -9.42 -2.03
N LEU A 35 -7.00 -8.52 -1.59
CA LEU A 35 -5.97 -7.95 -2.46
C LEU A 35 -5.11 -9.13 -2.95
N GLY A 36 -4.97 -9.31 -4.25
CA GLY A 36 -4.40 -10.55 -4.77
C GLY A 36 -2.94 -10.76 -4.36
N PHE A 37 -2.03 -10.01 -4.97
CA PHE A 37 -0.66 -9.88 -4.49
C PHE A 37 -0.15 -8.47 -4.74
N TYR A 38 1.00 -8.16 -4.17
CA TYR A 38 1.66 -6.89 -4.38
C TYR A 38 3.18 -7.00 -4.52
N ASP A 39 3.76 -6.04 -5.23
CA ASP A 39 5.21 -5.88 -5.37
C ASP A 39 5.62 -4.54 -4.76
N TRP A 40 6.68 -4.53 -3.95
CA TRP A 40 7.34 -3.30 -3.57
C TRP A 40 8.12 -2.75 -4.77
N LEU A 41 7.87 -1.49 -5.13
CA LEU A 41 8.52 -0.83 -6.25
C LEU A 41 9.82 -0.19 -5.76
N ARG A 42 10.96 -0.56 -6.37
CA ARG A 42 12.28 -0.09 -5.96
C ARG A 42 13.04 0.60 -7.09
N THR A 43 13.80 1.65 -6.77
CA THR A 43 14.72 2.27 -7.73
C THR A 43 15.94 1.38 -8.03
N ASP A 44 16.77 1.78 -9.00
CA ASP A 44 18.04 1.11 -9.30
C ASP A 44 19.04 1.16 -8.12
N GLU A 45 18.87 2.07 -7.18
CA GLU A 45 19.61 2.14 -5.92
C GLU A 45 19.04 1.21 -4.84
N GLY A 46 17.88 0.60 -5.09
CA GLY A 46 17.19 -0.28 -4.13
C GLY A 46 16.27 0.46 -3.16
N LYS A 47 15.90 1.71 -3.44
CA LYS A 47 15.00 2.47 -2.56
C LYS A 47 13.56 2.15 -2.85
N VAL A 48 12.75 1.88 -1.83
CA VAL A 48 11.30 1.69 -2.00
C VAL A 48 10.66 3.04 -2.34
N VAL A 49 9.91 3.09 -3.44
CA VAL A 49 9.21 4.30 -3.91
C VAL A 49 7.70 4.13 -3.97
N GLY A 50 7.21 2.90 -3.91
CA GLY A 50 5.80 2.61 -3.99
C GLY A 50 5.48 1.13 -3.85
N VAL A 51 4.23 0.80 -4.16
CA VAL A 51 3.72 -0.55 -4.21
C VAL A 51 2.86 -0.74 -5.46
N ARG A 52 2.97 -1.89 -6.11
CA ARG A 52 2.09 -2.31 -7.21
C ARG A 52 1.17 -3.41 -6.72
N LEU A 53 -0.13 -3.23 -6.91
CA LEU A 53 -1.19 -4.15 -6.50
C LEU A 53 -1.75 -4.88 -7.71
N TYR A 54 -2.04 -6.15 -7.50
CA TYR A 54 -2.71 -7.04 -8.44
C TYR A 54 -3.96 -7.60 -7.75
N PRO A 55 -5.13 -6.93 -7.88
CA PRO A 55 -6.39 -7.44 -7.36
C PRO A 55 -6.78 -8.76 -8.03
N PHE A 56 -7.40 -9.68 -7.28
CA PHE A 56 -7.91 -10.93 -7.88
C PHE A 56 -9.17 -10.74 -8.75
N SER A 57 -9.85 -9.58 -8.65
CA SER A 57 -11.02 -9.28 -9.49
C SER A 57 -11.18 -7.80 -9.73
N ASP A 58 -11.54 -7.45 -10.98
CA ASP A 58 -11.86 -6.10 -11.42
C ASP A 58 -13.09 -5.53 -10.70
N SER A 59 -13.95 -6.39 -10.13
CA SER A 59 -15.15 -5.98 -9.39
C SER A 59 -14.83 -5.19 -8.11
N TYR A 60 -13.57 -5.17 -7.67
CA TYR A 60 -13.13 -4.47 -6.46
C TYR A 60 -12.61 -3.05 -6.71
N PHE A 61 -12.31 -2.70 -7.97
CA PHE A 61 -11.92 -1.35 -8.39
C PHE A 61 -12.91 -0.23 -8.04
N PRO A 62 -14.25 -0.44 -8.10
CA PRO A 62 -15.20 0.62 -7.77
C PRO A 62 -15.18 1.06 -6.30
N TYR A 63 -14.70 0.19 -5.40
CA TYR A 63 -14.54 0.49 -3.96
C TYR A 63 -13.28 1.30 -3.71
N LEU A 64 -12.24 1.02 -4.48
CA LEU A 64 -11.00 1.76 -4.46
C LEU A 64 -11.13 2.97 -5.39
N GLN A 65 -12.04 3.89 -5.06
CA GLN A 65 -11.98 5.23 -5.64
C GLN A 65 -10.73 5.90 -5.09
N PHE A 66 -9.57 5.61 -5.69
CA PHE A 66 -8.25 6.15 -5.35
C PHE A 66 -8.14 7.68 -5.58
N LYS A 67 -9.27 8.39 -5.65
CA LYS A 67 -9.34 9.84 -5.85
C LYS A 67 -8.61 10.61 -4.75
N ASP A 68 -8.48 10.02 -3.57
CA ASP A 68 -7.75 10.59 -2.44
C ASP A 68 -6.26 10.25 -2.44
N PHE A 69 -5.79 9.49 -3.44
CA PHE A 69 -4.37 9.18 -3.60
C PHE A 69 -3.83 10.05 -4.74
N GLU A 70 -3.28 11.22 -4.39
CA GLU A 70 -2.66 12.12 -5.38
C GLU A 70 -1.55 11.45 -6.23
N ARG A 71 -1.05 10.29 -5.78
CA ARG A 71 0.07 9.55 -6.38
C ARG A 71 -0.28 8.10 -6.73
N THR A 72 -1.54 7.83 -7.06
CA THR A 72 -1.96 6.53 -7.59
C THR A 72 -2.05 6.56 -9.11
N ILE A 73 -1.37 5.62 -9.75
CA ILE A 73 -1.47 5.36 -11.19
C ILE A 73 -2.20 4.04 -11.36
N VAL A 74 -3.39 4.08 -11.96
CA VAL A 74 -4.07 2.87 -12.43
C VAL A 74 -3.51 2.54 -13.81
N ILE A 75 -2.92 1.36 -13.96
CA ILE A 75 -2.37 0.89 -15.23
C ILE A 75 -3.42 0.06 -15.96
N GLU A 76 -3.40 0.10 -17.28
CA GLU A 76 -4.14 -0.85 -18.13
C GLU A 76 -3.88 -2.29 -17.64
N ASP A 77 -4.92 -3.14 -17.67
CA ASP A 77 -4.95 -4.52 -17.10
C ASP A 77 -5.22 -4.65 -15.60
N GLY A 78 -5.75 -3.62 -14.94
CA GLY A 78 -6.26 -3.75 -13.57
C GLY A 78 -5.16 -3.81 -12.51
N LYS A 79 -3.96 -3.32 -12.82
CA LYS A 79 -2.88 -3.13 -11.84
C LYS A 79 -2.96 -1.71 -11.27
N ILE A 80 -2.62 -1.57 -9.99
CA ILE A 80 -2.61 -0.27 -9.32
C ILE A 80 -1.21 -0.01 -8.77
N GLU A 81 -0.58 1.07 -9.19
CA GLU A 81 0.67 1.54 -8.59
C GLU A 81 0.38 2.71 -7.67
N ILE A 82 0.93 2.65 -6.46
CA ILE A 82 0.79 3.68 -5.44
C ILE A 82 2.18 4.13 -5.05
N TYR A 83 2.50 5.39 -5.33
CA TYR A 83 3.82 5.96 -5.04
C TYR A 83 3.80 6.75 -3.73
N PHE A 84 4.76 6.48 -2.86
CA PHE A 84 4.87 7.14 -1.55
C PHE A 84 5.57 8.51 -1.65
N PHE A 85 6.47 8.65 -2.63
CA PHE A 85 7.30 9.84 -2.84
C PHE A 85 7.00 10.50 -4.20
N ASN A 86 7.64 11.64 -4.47
CA ASN A 86 7.54 12.30 -5.78
C ASN A 86 8.26 11.51 -6.89
N GLU A 87 9.12 10.58 -6.50
CA GLU A 87 9.83 9.70 -7.41
C GLU A 87 8.92 8.57 -7.86
N MET A 88 8.61 8.54 -9.16
CA MET A 88 7.77 7.52 -9.80
C MET A 88 8.58 6.59 -10.73
N TYR A 89 9.91 6.65 -10.66
CA TYR A 89 10.79 5.77 -11.41
C TYR A 89 11.16 4.56 -10.54
N PHE A 90 11.04 3.37 -11.11
CA PHE A 90 11.43 2.12 -10.44
C PHE A 90 12.01 1.14 -11.47
N SER A 91 12.72 0.14 -10.95
CA SER A 91 13.41 -0.92 -11.68
C SER A 91 12.63 -2.21 -11.54
N GLU A 92 12.09 -2.75 -12.63
CA GLU A 92 11.33 -4.00 -12.64
C GLU A 92 12.16 -5.18 -12.10
N ASP A 93 13.45 -5.23 -12.42
CA ASP A 93 14.38 -6.28 -11.97
C ASP A 93 14.57 -6.29 -10.44
N LYS A 94 14.21 -5.20 -9.76
CA LYS A 94 14.28 -5.03 -8.30
C LYS A 94 12.91 -5.03 -7.60
N SER A 95 11.83 -5.22 -8.36
CA SER A 95 10.45 -5.05 -7.89
C SER A 95 9.63 -6.33 -8.08
N GLY A 96 10.22 -7.50 -7.79
CA GLY A 96 9.65 -8.82 -8.10
C GLY A 96 9.33 -9.70 -6.88
N ASP A 97 9.06 -9.11 -5.71
CA ASP A 97 8.88 -9.87 -4.47
C ASP A 97 7.61 -10.73 -4.44
N GLN A 98 6.60 -10.41 -5.25
CA GLN A 98 5.31 -11.10 -5.35
C GLN A 98 4.78 -11.53 -3.98
N SER A 99 4.41 -10.54 -3.17
CA SER A 99 3.90 -10.78 -1.84
C SER A 99 2.41 -11.11 -1.87
N PHE A 100 2.09 -12.34 -1.48
CA PHE A 100 0.72 -12.80 -1.14
C PHE A 100 0.43 -12.67 0.35
N SER A 101 1.29 -11.94 1.06
CA SER A 101 1.23 -11.81 2.50
C SER A 101 0.03 -10.95 2.93
N SER A 102 -0.06 -10.68 4.23
CA SER A 102 -1.28 -10.11 4.81
C SER A 102 -1.39 -8.64 4.48
N SER A 103 -1.99 -8.34 3.34
CA SER A 103 -2.49 -7.00 3.02
C SER A 103 -3.98 -6.93 3.36
N LYS A 104 -4.42 -5.78 3.85
CA LYS A 104 -5.83 -5.53 4.20
C LYS A 104 -6.31 -4.21 3.62
N ILE A 105 -7.58 -4.20 3.25
CA ILE A 105 -8.32 -2.96 2.99
C ILE A 105 -9.10 -2.66 4.27
N LEU A 106 -8.82 -1.53 4.89
CA LEU A 106 -9.60 -1.01 6.02
C LEU A 106 -10.46 0.14 5.54
N ARG A 107 -11.68 0.27 6.06
CA ARG A 107 -12.65 1.27 5.63
C ARG A 107 -13.19 2.06 6.80
N SER A 108 -13.35 3.36 6.58
CA SER A 108 -14.16 4.26 7.41
C SER A 108 -15.43 4.67 6.66
N THR A 109 -16.17 5.63 7.24
CA THR A 109 -17.43 6.11 6.67
C THR A 109 -17.25 6.66 5.24
N ASP A 110 -16.13 7.33 4.98
CA ASP A 110 -15.85 8.10 3.76
C ASP A 110 -14.45 7.86 3.16
N SER A 111 -13.62 7.01 3.77
CA SER A 111 -12.23 6.78 3.34
C SER A 111 -11.83 5.31 3.43
N PHE A 112 -10.77 4.94 2.72
CA PHE A 112 -10.15 3.62 2.75
C PHE A 112 -8.68 3.75 3.10
N LEU A 113 -8.15 2.72 3.75
CA LEU A 113 -6.73 2.53 3.99
C LEU A 113 -6.31 1.20 3.40
N LEU A 114 -5.16 1.21 2.76
CA LEU A 114 -4.44 0.00 2.43
C LEU A 114 -3.38 -0.22 3.50
N ALA A 115 -3.36 -1.43 4.04
CA ALA A 115 -2.37 -1.87 4.99
C ALA A 115 -1.57 -3.01 4.38
N PHE A 116 -0.25 -2.87 4.37
CA PHE A 116 0.70 -3.87 3.87
C PHE A 116 1.59 -4.31 5.01
N ASP A 117 2.01 -5.58 4.99
CA ASP A 117 3.10 -6.01 5.86
C ASP A 117 4.46 -5.69 5.24
N LEU A 118 5.44 -5.56 6.11
CA LEU A 118 6.82 -5.20 5.78
C LEU A 118 7.76 -6.40 5.72
N TYR A 119 7.24 -7.61 5.57
CA TYR A 119 8.06 -8.82 5.67
C TYR A 119 9.20 -8.85 4.65
N TYR A 120 8.97 -8.29 3.46
CA TYR A 120 9.92 -8.24 2.36
C TYR A 120 10.78 -6.97 2.33
N LEU A 121 10.66 -6.11 3.34
CA LEU A 121 11.48 -4.91 3.45
C LEU A 121 12.61 -5.12 4.45
N ASP A 122 13.80 -4.65 4.09
CA ASP A 122 14.91 -4.58 5.03
C ASP A 122 14.78 -3.37 5.98
N GLU A 123 15.61 -3.34 7.02
CA GLU A 123 15.58 -2.28 8.03
C GLU A 123 15.82 -0.89 7.44
N ALA A 124 16.70 -0.77 6.44
CA ALA A 124 16.99 0.51 5.79
C ALA A 124 15.81 1.00 4.93
N GLU A 125 15.09 0.08 4.29
CA GLU A 125 13.86 0.37 3.55
C GLU A 125 12.73 0.80 4.48
N ILE A 126 12.56 0.13 5.61
CA ILE A 126 11.58 0.50 6.64
C ILE A 126 11.93 1.88 7.23
N GLU A 127 13.19 2.14 7.55
CA GLU A 127 13.67 3.45 8.00
C GLU A 127 13.44 4.53 6.95
N GLN A 128 13.67 4.23 5.67
CA GLN A 128 13.42 5.17 4.58
C GLN A 128 11.93 5.51 4.45
N LEU A 129 11.07 4.49 4.49
CA LEU A 129 9.63 4.67 4.39
C LEU A 129 9.09 5.50 5.56
N THR A 130 9.53 5.20 6.77
CA THR A 130 9.15 5.98 7.95
C THR A 130 9.68 7.42 7.84
N ALA A 131 10.99 7.61 7.67
CA ALA A 131 11.58 8.95 7.58
C ALA A 131 11.00 9.85 6.47
N GLY A 132 10.69 9.29 5.29
CA GLY A 132 10.12 10.06 4.17
C GLY A 132 8.60 10.29 4.27
N ILE A 133 7.90 9.58 5.16
CA ILE A 133 6.50 9.85 5.47
C ILE A 133 6.37 11.03 6.44
N ALA A 134 7.39 11.30 7.27
CA ALA A 134 7.46 12.44 8.19
C ALA A 134 7.58 13.83 7.53
N GLU A 135 8.02 13.90 6.27
CA GLU A 135 8.12 15.12 5.44
C GLU A 135 6.86 15.37 4.59
#